data_AF-A0A2T0KC23-F1
#
_entry.id   AF-A0A2T0KC23-F1
#
_cell.length_a   1.000
_cell.length_b   1.000
_cell.length_c   1.000
_cell.angle_alpha   90.00
_cell.angle_beta   90.00
_cell.angle_gamma   90.00
#
_symmetry.space_group_name_H-M   'P 1'
#
loop_
_entity.id
_entity.type
_entity.pdbx_description
1 polymer ?
#
loop_
_entity_poly.entity_id
_entity_poly.type
_entity_poly.pdbx_seq_one_letter_code
_entity_poly.pdbx_strand_id
1 'polypeptide(L)'
;MTPARRLVRLVLILLLPLAAIFVWSLPDSFDVRYEFSYMIMLFAVILATAAYLIGVASAGAEHYGMTTAEFGTGLARLLGLLTALTLLLGALWTGAFRIVAGLRGTTDGLTTGDWLSFGLTGLRGLGLVLASGAVGFAVTSLGRRISVGLLALVAAAVAQGAVGVVTGVADTTWAELYFSPMWVGAWMTEEVEMIDPASCDFERVPDCAFDTLTLTRPMAGSAIAALTIMVVGVAVWAAHRRADD
;
A
#
# COMPACT_ATOMS: atom_id res chain seq x y z
N MET A 1 -19.32 -20.85 13.72
CA MET A 1 -19.03 -19.82 12.68
C MET A 1 -17.53 -19.69 12.56
N THR A 2 -16.95 -19.93 11.38
CA THR A 2 -15.49 -19.84 11.20
C THR A 2 -15.00 -18.40 11.30
N PRO A 3 -13.81 -18.15 11.88
CA PRO A 3 -13.24 -16.82 12.05
C PRO A 3 -13.14 -16.05 10.72
N ALA A 4 -12.88 -16.76 9.62
CA ALA A 4 -12.88 -16.21 8.26
C ALA A 4 -14.22 -15.55 7.86
N ARG A 5 -15.38 -16.11 8.26
CA ARG A 5 -16.68 -15.51 7.96
C ARG A 5 -16.94 -14.23 8.75
N ARG A 6 -16.38 -14.08 9.96
CA ARG A 6 -16.48 -12.82 10.73
C ARG A 6 -15.64 -11.72 10.09
N LEU A 7 -14.44 -12.05 9.62
CA LEU A 7 -13.52 -11.12 8.95
C LEU A 7 -14.09 -10.59 7.63
N VAL A 8 -14.64 -11.49 6.79
CA VAL A 8 -15.30 -11.09 5.54
C VAL A 8 -16.52 -10.18 5.79
N ARG A 9 -17.31 -10.48 6.83
CA ARG A 9 -18.48 -9.66 7.18
C ARG A 9 -18.07 -8.27 7.68
N LEU A 10 -16.97 -8.16 8.42
CA LEU A 10 -16.43 -6.89 8.91
C LEU A 10 -15.89 -6.03 7.76
N VAL A 11 -15.19 -6.64 6.81
CA VAL A 11 -14.71 -5.95 5.59
C VAL A 11 -15.88 -5.47 4.74
N LEU A 12 -16.93 -6.28 4.58
CA LEU A 12 -18.13 -5.90 3.82
C LEU A 12 -18.89 -4.74 4.49
N ILE A 13 -18.99 -4.74 5.82
CA ILE A 13 -19.63 -3.66 6.60
C ILE A 13 -18.82 -2.36 6.52
N LEU A 14 -17.49 -2.43 6.42
CA LEU A 14 -16.62 -1.25 6.24
C LEU A 14 -16.67 -0.68 4.81
N LEU A 15 -16.95 -1.51 3.79
CA LEU A 15 -17.01 -1.07 2.39
C LEU A 15 -18.34 -0.38 2.01
N LEU A 16 -19.44 -0.75 2.67
CA LEU A 16 -20.77 -0.15 2.42
C LEU A 16 -20.86 1.37 2.69
N PRO A 17 -20.34 1.93 3.79
CA PRO A 17 -20.38 3.37 4.03
C PRO A 17 -19.48 4.15 3.07
N LEU A 18 -18.39 3.56 2.58
CA LEU A 18 -17.52 4.20 1.58
C LEU A 18 -18.28 4.51 0.29
N ALA A 19 -19.07 3.57 -0.24
CA ALA A 19 -19.87 3.80 -1.44
C ALA A 19 -20.92 4.92 -1.27
N ALA A 20 -21.49 5.07 -0.07
CA ALA A 20 -22.47 6.10 0.23
C ALA A 20 -21.84 7.50 0.32
N ILE A 21 -20.60 7.60 0.83
CA ILE A 21 -19.88 8.88 0.95
C ILE A 21 -19.46 9.40 -0.44
N PHE A 22 -19.05 8.52 -1.36
CA PHE A 22 -18.63 8.95 -2.70
C PHE A 22 -19.76 9.61 -3.51
N VAL A 23 -21.01 9.13 -3.40
CA VAL A 23 -22.15 9.71 -4.14
C VAL A 23 -22.44 11.17 -3.79
N TRP A 24 -22.02 11.62 -2.60
CA TRP A 24 -22.32 12.95 -2.06
C TRP A 24 -21.20 13.99 -2.22
N SER A 25 -20.00 13.59 -2.66
CA SER A 25 -18.85 14.51 -2.86
C SER A 25 -18.21 14.43 -4.25
N LEU A 26 -18.84 13.75 -5.21
CA LEU A 26 -18.36 13.73 -6.58
C LEU A 26 -18.66 15.08 -7.26
N PRO A 27 -17.66 15.73 -7.89
CA PRO A 27 -17.90 16.89 -8.75
C PRO A 27 -18.93 16.56 -9.84
N ASP A 28 -19.71 17.56 -10.28
CA ASP A 28 -20.69 17.38 -11.36
C ASP A 28 -20.07 16.91 -12.70
N SER A 29 -18.75 16.96 -12.83
CA SER A 29 -17.99 16.44 -13.96
C SER A 29 -16.97 15.38 -13.52
N PHE A 30 -17.43 14.16 -13.24
CA PHE A 30 -16.52 13.03 -13.03
C PHE A 30 -15.98 12.53 -14.38
N ASP A 31 -14.70 12.81 -14.66
CA ASP A 31 -13.98 12.24 -15.79
C ASP A 31 -13.20 11.01 -15.35
N VAL A 32 -13.67 9.84 -15.78
CA VAL A 32 -13.05 8.54 -15.45
C VAL A 32 -11.58 8.50 -15.85
N ARG A 33 -11.20 9.16 -16.94
CA ARG A 33 -9.85 9.06 -17.50
C ARG A 33 -8.79 9.59 -16.53
N TYR A 34 -9.08 10.70 -15.87
CA TYR A 34 -8.14 11.35 -14.96
C TYR A 34 -8.31 10.87 -13.51
N GLU A 35 -9.56 10.76 -13.05
CA GLU A 35 -9.84 10.51 -11.65
C GLU A 35 -9.65 9.04 -11.25
N PHE A 36 -9.89 8.10 -12.17
CA PHE A 36 -9.86 6.68 -11.84
C PHE A 36 -8.47 6.20 -11.41
N SER A 37 -7.39 6.78 -11.95
CA SER A 37 -6.02 6.45 -11.55
C SER A 37 -5.76 6.78 -10.07
N TYR A 38 -6.17 7.96 -9.61
CA TYR A 38 -6.09 8.34 -8.20
C TYR A 38 -6.94 7.44 -7.30
N MET A 39 -8.13 7.07 -7.78
CA MET A 39 -9.01 6.15 -7.03
C MET A 39 -8.42 4.74 -6.92
N ILE A 40 -7.72 4.23 -7.93
CA ILE A 40 -6.99 2.95 -7.85
C ILE A 40 -5.88 3.04 -6.81
N MET A 41 -5.15 4.15 -6.75
CA MET A 41 -4.10 4.35 -5.76
C MET A 41 -4.65 4.32 -4.33
N LEU A 42 -5.71 5.08 -4.06
CA LEU A 42 -6.39 5.08 -2.76
C LEU A 42 -6.88 3.68 -2.40
N PHE A 43 -7.53 3.00 -3.35
CA PHE A 43 -8.03 1.64 -3.17
C PHE A 43 -6.89 0.65 -2.84
N ALA A 44 -5.75 0.75 -3.53
CA ALA A 44 -4.58 -0.07 -3.27
C ALA A 44 -4.02 0.15 -1.86
N VAL A 45 -3.94 1.39 -1.39
CA VAL A 45 -3.47 1.71 -0.02
C VAL A 45 -4.41 1.14 1.04
N ILE A 46 -5.72 1.26 0.84
CA ILE A 46 -6.73 0.68 1.74
C ILE A 46 -6.60 -0.85 1.78
N LEU A 47 -6.50 -1.50 0.63
CA LEU A 47 -6.33 -2.95 0.56
C LEU A 47 -5.00 -3.41 1.13
N ALA A 48 -3.92 -2.67 0.93
CA ALA A 48 -2.61 -3.01 1.48
C ALA A 48 -2.61 -2.94 3.01
N THR A 49 -3.26 -1.91 3.56
CA THR A 49 -3.47 -1.79 5.01
C THR A 49 -4.32 -2.94 5.56
N ALA A 50 -5.42 -3.27 4.88
CA ALA A 50 -6.25 -4.42 5.26
C ALA A 50 -5.48 -5.74 5.18
N ALA A 51 -4.66 -5.93 4.13
CA ALA A 51 -3.84 -7.12 3.94
C ALA A 51 -2.79 -7.28 5.04
N TYR A 52 -2.14 -6.18 5.46
CA TYR A 52 -1.25 -6.20 6.62
C TYR A 52 -1.97 -6.75 7.86
N LEU A 53 -3.15 -6.21 8.18
CA LEU A 53 -3.94 -6.65 9.34
C LEU A 53 -4.39 -8.11 9.22
N ILE A 54 -4.77 -8.56 8.02
CA ILE A 54 -5.10 -9.97 7.76
C ILE A 54 -3.87 -10.86 7.95
N GLY A 55 -2.68 -10.41 7.52
CA GLY A 55 -1.42 -11.11 7.75
C GLY A 55 -1.08 -11.23 9.24
N VAL A 56 -1.24 -10.13 9.99
CA VAL A 56 -1.07 -10.13 11.45
C VAL A 56 -2.04 -11.12 12.11
N ALA A 57 -3.31 -11.11 11.71
CA ALA A 57 -4.32 -11.99 12.27
C ALA A 57 -4.10 -13.48 11.92
N SER A 58 -3.62 -13.78 10.71
CA SER A 58 -3.41 -15.17 10.26
C SER A 58 -2.20 -15.83 10.92
N ALA A 59 -1.14 -15.07 11.21
CA ALA A 59 0.02 -15.56 11.95
C ALA A 59 -0.30 -15.88 13.42
N GLY A 60 -1.14 -15.06 14.06
CA GLY A 60 -1.38 -15.14 15.50
C GLY A 60 -2.32 -16.24 15.99
N ALA A 61 -3.06 -16.90 15.10
CA ALA A 61 -4.10 -17.84 15.50
C ALA A 61 -3.56 -19.16 16.06
N GLU A 62 -2.39 -19.65 15.60
CA GLU A 62 -2.01 -21.06 15.82
C GLU A 62 -0.49 -21.32 15.98
N HIS A 63 0.41 -20.33 15.90
CA HIS A 63 1.80 -20.62 15.51
C HIS A 63 2.90 -20.08 16.43
N TYR A 64 3.14 -20.77 17.54
CA TYR A 64 4.44 -20.74 18.23
C TYR A 64 5.18 -22.04 17.89
N GLY A 65 6.37 -21.96 17.32
CA GLY A 65 7.19 -23.15 16.98
C GLY A 65 6.96 -23.74 15.59
N MET A 66 6.44 -22.94 14.65
CA MET A 66 6.19 -23.34 13.27
C MET A 66 7.49 -23.69 12.53
N THR A 67 7.51 -24.82 11.83
CA THR A 67 8.63 -25.21 10.95
C THR A 67 8.70 -24.30 9.71
N THR A 68 9.83 -24.30 9.01
CA THR A 68 9.99 -23.53 7.75
C THR A 68 8.97 -23.92 6.67
N ALA A 69 8.60 -25.21 6.61
CA ALA A 69 7.60 -25.74 5.69
C ALA A 69 6.18 -25.23 6.00
N GLU A 70 5.80 -25.22 7.28
CA GLU A 70 4.53 -24.69 7.74
C GLU A 70 4.45 -23.16 7.51
N PHE A 71 5.53 -22.42 7.78
CA PHE A 71 5.62 -20.99 7.50
C PHE A 71 5.39 -20.71 6.01
N GLY A 72 6.10 -21.43 5.14
CA GLY A 72 5.96 -21.29 3.69
C GLY A 72 4.54 -21.59 3.20
N THR A 73 3.93 -22.66 3.72
CA THR A 73 2.56 -23.04 3.36
C THR A 73 1.53 -22.01 3.83
N GLY A 74 1.69 -21.49 5.06
CA GLY A 74 0.84 -20.44 5.62
C GLY A 74 0.93 -19.15 4.82
N LEU A 75 2.16 -18.72 4.48
CA LEU A 75 2.41 -17.54 3.66
C LEU A 75 1.84 -17.70 2.24
N ALA A 76 2.09 -18.85 1.58
CA ALA A 76 1.56 -19.11 0.24
C ALA A 76 0.02 -19.09 0.22
N ARG A 77 -0.62 -19.71 1.23
CA ARG A 77 -2.09 -19.69 1.38
C ARG A 77 -2.62 -18.28 1.60
N LEU A 78 -1.95 -17.48 2.44
CA LEU A 78 -2.30 -16.09 2.68
C LEU A 78 -2.20 -15.27 1.39
N LEU A 79 -1.07 -15.36 0.67
CA LEU A 79 -0.85 -14.60 -0.57
C LEU A 79 -1.84 -15.01 -1.67
N GLY A 80 -2.17 -16.30 -1.78
CA GLY A 80 -3.20 -16.78 -2.69
C GLY A 80 -4.59 -16.22 -2.37
N LEU A 81 -4.95 -16.19 -1.08
CA LEU A 81 -6.21 -15.59 -0.62
C LEU A 81 -6.25 -14.08 -0.91
N LEU A 82 -5.19 -13.35 -0.58
CA LEU A 82 -5.10 -11.90 -0.82
C LEU A 82 -5.16 -11.59 -2.32
N THR A 83 -4.52 -12.40 -3.16
CA THR A 83 -4.60 -12.25 -4.62
C THR A 83 -6.05 -12.38 -5.10
N ALA A 84 -6.73 -13.48 -4.73
CA ALA A 84 -8.12 -13.71 -5.13
C ALA A 84 -9.06 -12.59 -4.64
N LEU A 85 -8.90 -12.16 -3.38
CA LEU A 85 -9.71 -11.10 -2.80
C LEU A 85 -9.47 -9.75 -3.49
N THR A 86 -8.22 -9.42 -3.79
CA THR A 86 -7.85 -8.16 -4.47
C THR A 86 -8.40 -8.12 -5.88
N LEU A 87 -8.30 -9.21 -6.64
CA LEU A 87 -8.85 -9.29 -7.99
C LEU A 87 -10.38 -9.15 -7.98
N LEU A 88 -11.06 -9.83 -7.04
CA LEU A 88 -12.51 -9.74 -6.90
C LEU A 88 -12.97 -8.33 -6.50
N LEU A 89 -12.34 -7.73 -5.48
CA LEU A 89 -12.69 -6.38 -5.04
C LEU A 89 -12.31 -5.33 -6.10
N GLY A 90 -11.19 -5.51 -6.80
CA GLY A 90 -10.79 -4.63 -7.90
C GLY A 90 -11.76 -4.68 -9.09
N ALA A 91 -12.26 -5.87 -9.44
CA ALA A 91 -13.30 -6.02 -10.46
C ALA A 91 -14.62 -5.36 -10.03
N LEU A 92 -15.03 -5.54 -8.76
CA LEU A 92 -16.22 -4.88 -8.21
C LEU A 92 -16.09 -3.36 -8.17
N TRP A 93 -14.92 -2.85 -7.74
CA TRP A 93 -14.60 -1.43 -7.70
C TRP A 93 -14.67 -0.82 -9.10
N THR A 94 -14.02 -1.46 -10.07
CA THR A 94 -14.02 -1.02 -11.47
C THR A 94 -15.42 -1.03 -12.06
N GLY A 95 -16.20 -2.07 -11.78
CA GLY A 95 -17.61 -2.16 -12.20
C GLY A 95 -18.47 -1.05 -11.59
N ALA A 96 -18.28 -0.73 -10.31
CA ALA A 96 -18.99 0.35 -9.64
C ALA A 96 -18.67 1.71 -10.27
N PHE A 97 -17.39 2.02 -10.52
CA PHE A 97 -17.00 3.27 -11.19
C PHE A 97 -17.51 3.38 -12.62
N ARG A 98 -17.58 2.26 -13.35
CA ARG A 98 -18.20 2.22 -14.67
C ARG A 98 -19.69 2.58 -14.62
N ILE A 99 -20.41 2.10 -13.60
CA ILE A 99 -21.83 2.43 -13.39
C ILE A 99 -21.96 3.93 -13.03
N VAL A 100 -21.15 4.43 -12.10
CA VAL A 100 -21.16 5.86 -11.71
C VAL A 100 -20.89 6.78 -12.90
N ALA A 101 -19.90 6.42 -13.73
CA ALA A 101 -19.59 7.16 -14.95
C ALA A 101 -20.78 7.23 -15.92
N GLY A 102 -21.52 6.13 -16.07
CA GLY A 102 -22.73 6.11 -16.91
C GLY A 102 -23.91 6.91 -16.35
N LEU A 103 -23.93 7.21 -15.05
CA LEU A 103 -25.02 7.95 -14.39
C LEU A 103 -24.74 9.45 -14.24
N ARG A 104 -23.49 9.85 -13.99
CA ARG A 104 -23.12 11.23 -13.64
C ARG A 104 -21.80 11.71 -14.25
N GLY A 105 -21.07 10.87 -14.95
CA GLY A 105 -19.75 11.20 -15.47
C GLY A 105 -19.69 11.15 -16.99
N THR A 106 -18.47 11.17 -17.52
CA THR A 106 -18.20 10.87 -18.93
C THR A 106 -17.19 9.73 -19.04
N THR A 107 -17.40 8.90 -20.06
CA THR A 107 -16.43 7.89 -20.53
C THR A 107 -15.85 8.28 -21.89
N ASP A 108 -16.12 9.49 -22.36
CA ASP A 108 -15.69 9.95 -23.68
C ASP A 108 -14.15 10.01 -23.73
N GLY A 109 -13.59 9.47 -24.80
CA GLY A 109 -12.14 9.42 -24.99
C GLY A 109 -11.42 8.32 -24.19
N LEU A 110 -12.13 7.43 -23.48
CA LEU A 110 -11.53 6.21 -22.94
C LEU A 110 -11.18 5.25 -24.08
N THR A 111 -9.89 5.04 -24.28
CA THR A 111 -9.34 4.08 -25.23
C THR A 111 -9.08 2.74 -24.55
N THR A 112 -8.84 1.68 -25.34
CA THR A 112 -8.33 0.41 -24.82
C THR A 112 -6.99 0.57 -24.10
N GLY A 113 -6.17 1.56 -24.51
CA GLY A 113 -4.90 1.87 -23.86
C GLY A 113 -5.07 2.37 -22.43
N ASP A 114 -6.09 3.18 -22.16
CA ASP A 114 -6.37 3.68 -20.81
C ASP A 114 -6.76 2.52 -19.87
N TRP A 115 -7.59 1.58 -20.33
CA TRP A 115 -7.93 0.38 -19.56
C TRP A 115 -6.72 -0.51 -19.25
N LEU A 116 -5.80 -0.66 -20.20
CA LEU A 116 -4.57 -1.40 -19.97
C LEU A 116 -3.68 -0.70 -18.94
N SER A 117 -3.58 0.64 -19.01
CA SER A 117 -2.84 1.45 -18.03
C SER A 117 -3.43 1.32 -16.62
N PHE A 118 -4.75 1.36 -16.49
CA PHE A 118 -5.45 1.09 -15.23
C PHE A 118 -5.18 -0.33 -14.71
N GLY A 119 -5.20 -1.33 -15.60
CA GLY A 119 -4.86 -2.70 -15.25
C GLY A 119 -3.43 -2.86 -14.72
N LEU A 120 -2.45 -2.21 -15.36
CA LEU A 120 -1.05 -2.19 -14.90
C LEU A 120 -0.90 -1.48 -13.55
N THR A 121 -1.61 -0.37 -13.35
CA THR A 121 -1.63 0.35 -12.07
C THR A 121 -2.27 -0.52 -10.98
N GLY A 122 -3.36 -1.23 -11.29
CA GLY A 122 -3.98 -2.21 -10.41
C GLY A 122 -3.04 -3.37 -10.06
N LEU A 123 -2.22 -3.84 -11.01
CA LEU A 123 -1.21 -4.88 -10.76
C LEU A 123 -0.11 -4.40 -9.81
N ARG A 124 0.32 -3.13 -9.91
CA ARG A 124 1.25 -2.52 -8.95
C ARG A 124 0.62 -2.42 -7.56
N GLY A 125 -0.66 -2.06 -7.51
CA GLY A 125 -1.46 -2.08 -6.29
C GLY A 125 -1.49 -3.48 -5.67
N LEU A 126 -1.74 -4.52 -6.46
CA LEU A 126 -1.67 -5.92 -6.01
C LEU A 126 -0.29 -6.25 -5.40
N GLY A 127 0.80 -5.78 -6.02
CA GLY A 127 2.14 -5.92 -5.45
C GLY A 127 2.26 -5.36 -4.03
N LEU A 128 1.72 -4.16 -3.78
CA LEU A 128 1.69 -3.54 -2.45
C LEU A 128 0.84 -4.34 -1.45
N VAL A 129 -0.29 -4.88 -1.91
CA VAL A 129 -1.18 -5.70 -1.08
C VAL A 129 -0.45 -6.97 -0.62
N LEU A 130 0.21 -7.66 -1.55
CA LEU A 130 0.96 -8.88 -1.24
C LEU A 130 2.17 -8.61 -0.35
N ALA A 131 2.93 -7.55 -0.63
CA ALA A 131 4.05 -7.13 0.21
C ALA A 131 3.60 -6.81 1.65
N SER A 132 2.55 -5.99 1.79
CA SER A 132 2.00 -5.62 3.09
C SER A 132 1.47 -6.83 3.87
N GLY A 133 0.76 -7.74 3.20
CA GLY A 133 0.28 -8.98 3.81
C GLY A 133 1.41 -9.91 4.27
N ALA A 134 2.45 -10.06 3.45
CA ALA A 134 3.64 -10.85 3.79
C ALA A 134 4.39 -10.26 4.99
N VAL A 135 4.56 -8.94 5.03
CA VAL A 135 5.20 -8.23 6.15
C VAL A 135 4.38 -8.39 7.44
N GLY A 136 3.07 -8.18 7.40
CA GLY A 136 2.20 -8.35 8.58
C GLY A 136 2.26 -9.77 9.16
N PHE A 137 2.27 -10.78 8.27
CA PHE A 137 2.46 -12.18 8.63
C PHE A 137 3.84 -12.41 9.27
N ALA A 138 4.92 -12.02 8.58
CA ALA A 138 6.30 -12.23 9.02
C ALA A 138 6.61 -11.56 10.37
N VAL A 139 6.23 -10.28 10.54
CA VAL A 139 6.43 -9.54 11.80
C VAL A 139 5.73 -10.24 12.96
N THR A 140 4.53 -10.75 12.74
CA THR A 140 3.78 -11.44 13.79
C THR A 140 4.33 -12.83 14.08
N SER A 141 4.85 -13.55 13.06
CA SER A 141 5.54 -14.83 13.24
C SER A 141 6.88 -14.71 13.99
N LEU A 142 7.50 -13.54 13.98
CA LEU A 142 8.65 -13.23 14.85
C LEU A 142 8.21 -13.03 16.30
N GLY A 143 7.05 -12.40 16.50
CA GLY A 143 6.52 -12.03 17.79
C GLY A 143 5.81 -13.17 18.53
N ARG A 144 6.02 -13.24 19.84
CA ARG A 144 5.28 -14.15 20.73
C ARG A 144 3.84 -13.70 21.03
N ARG A 145 3.21 -12.84 20.22
CA ARG A 145 1.84 -12.30 20.44
C ARG A 145 1.42 -11.46 19.22
N ILE A 146 0.13 -11.51 18.88
CA ILE A 146 -0.50 -10.62 17.87
C ILE A 146 -0.22 -9.14 18.15
N SER A 147 -0.10 -8.76 19.44
CA SER A 147 0.20 -7.39 19.85
C SER A 147 1.48 -6.85 19.22
N VAL A 148 2.46 -7.69 18.88
CA VAL A 148 3.70 -7.25 18.22
C VAL A 148 3.41 -6.70 16.83
N GLY A 149 2.59 -7.37 16.03
CA GLY A 149 2.21 -6.88 14.69
C GLY A 149 1.43 -5.57 14.75
N LEU A 150 0.46 -5.47 15.66
CA LEU A 150 -0.30 -4.23 15.83
C LEU A 150 0.58 -3.07 16.33
N LEU A 151 1.47 -3.33 17.30
CA LEU A 151 2.41 -2.33 17.80
C LEU A 151 3.40 -1.90 16.72
N ALA A 152 3.85 -2.81 15.85
CA ALA A 152 4.72 -2.45 14.73
C ALA A 152 4.04 -1.48 13.76
N LEU A 153 2.75 -1.68 13.45
CA LEU A 153 1.98 -0.75 12.62
C LEU A 153 1.87 0.64 13.26
N VAL A 154 1.52 0.69 14.55
CA VAL A 154 1.42 1.97 15.28
C VAL A 154 2.78 2.66 15.37
N ALA A 155 3.84 1.92 15.67
CA ALA A 155 5.19 2.45 15.73
C ALA A 155 5.64 3.02 14.38
N ALA A 156 5.33 2.34 13.28
CA ALA A 156 5.62 2.84 11.94
C ALA A 156 4.87 4.17 11.65
N ALA A 157 3.59 4.26 12.00
CA ALA A 157 2.81 5.49 11.81
C ALA A 157 3.35 6.66 12.64
N VAL A 158 3.70 6.41 13.92
CA VAL A 158 4.30 7.43 14.80
C VAL A 158 5.68 7.85 14.29
N ALA A 159 6.49 6.90 13.82
CA ALA A 159 7.81 7.19 13.26
C ALA A 159 7.71 8.12 12.04
N GLN A 160 6.72 7.96 11.17
CA GLN A 160 6.50 8.88 10.04
C GLN A 160 6.19 10.31 10.50
N GLY A 161 5.40 10.47 11.56
CA GLY A 161 5.16 11.79 12.16
C GLY A 161 6.42 12.39 12.77
N ALA A 162 7.22 11.58 13.48
CA ALA A 162 8.47 12.02 14.09
C ALA A 162 9.51 12.45 13.04
N VAL A 163 9.62 11.68 11.94
CA VAL A 163 10.47 12.03 10.80
C VAL A 163 10.11 13.42 10.28
N GLY A 164 8.83 13.73 10.09
CA GLY A 164 8.41 15.04 9.60
C GLY A 164 8.77 16.21 10.52
N VAL A 165 8.71 16.01 11.83
CA VAL A 165 9.17 17.03 12.79
C VAL A 165 10.68 17.20 12.72
N VAL A 166 11.43 16.11 12.69
CA VAL A 166 12.90 16.15 12.66
C VAL A 166 13.42 16.80 11.38
N THR A 167 12.88 16.41 10.22
CA THR A 167 13.31 16.98 8.93
C THR A 167 12.92 18.43 8.78
N GLY A 168 11.77 18.84 9.34
CA GLY A 168 11.36 20.25 9.38
C GLY A 168 12.23 21.14 10.27
N VAL A 169 12.79 20.59 11.36
CA VAL A 169 13.73 21.34 12.24
C VAL A 169 15.16 21.33 11.67
N ALA A 170 15.56 20.24 11.03
CA ALA A 170 16.91 20.06 10.50
C ALA A 170 17.13 20.72 9.13
N ASP A 171 16.11 21.37 8.56
CA ASP A 171 16.13 21.99 7.23
C ASP A 171 16.76 21.07 6.17
N THR A 172 16.31 19.81 6.18
CA THR A 172 16.95 18.76 5.38
C THR A 172 16.54 18.90 3.92
N THR A 173 17.53 18.91 3.03
CA THR A 173 17.30 18.85 1.58
C THR A 173 16.45 17.61 1.25
N TRP A 174 15.33 17.82 0.55
CA TRP A 174 14.35 16.78 0.21
C TRP A 174 13.80 16.00 1.41
N ALA A 175 13.33 16.71 2.45
CA ALA A 175 12.66 16.13 3.62
C ALA A 175 11.58 15.07 3.26
N GLU A 176 10.91 15.26 2.13
CA GLU A 176 9.88 14.39 1.57
C GLU A 176 10.38 12.95 1.29
N LEU A 177 11.67 12.78 0.97
CA LEU A 177 12.27 11.48 0.68
C LEU A 177 12.20 10.51 1.87
N TYR A 178 12.11 11.01 3.10
CA TYR A 178 12.04 10.18 4.30
C TYR A 178 10.62 9.70 4.62
N PHE A 179 9.61 10.18 3.89
CA PHE A 179 8.22 9.80 4.10
C PHE A 179 7.85 8.58 3.27
N SER A 180 7.38 7.52 3.92
CA SER A 180 6.96 6.28 3.25
C SER A 180 5.87 6.49 2.19
N PRO A 181 4.89 7.43 2.33
CA PRO A 181 3.94 7.72 1.27
C PRO A 181 4.59 8.14 -0.06
N MET A 182 5.74 8.83 -0.06
CA MET A 182 6.41 9.24 -1.30
C MET A 182 6.93 8.04 -2.09
N TRP A 183 7.49 7.05 -1.39
CA TRP A 183 7.92 5.78 -1.99
C TRP A 183 6.75 4.97 -2.56
N VAL A 184 5.63 4.92 -1.83
CA VAL A 184 4.40 4.26 -2.31
C VAL A 184 3.82 5.01 -3.51
N GLY A 185 3.82 6.35 -3.48
CA GLY A 185 3.42 7.21 -4.59
C GLY A 185 4.24 6.92 -5.84
N ALA A 186 5.57 6.98 -5.75
CA ALA A 186 6.48 6.71 -6.86
C ALA A 186 6.38 5.27 -7.40
N TRP A 187 6.05 4.30 -6.56
CA TRP A 187 5.76 2.94 -7.04
C TRP A 187 4.48 2.89 -7.89
N MET A 188 3.44 3.61 -7.47
CA MET A 188 2.15 3.61 -8.14
C MET A 188 2.16 4.47 -9.42
N THR A 189 2.85 5.61 -9.37
CA THR A 189 3.04 6.54 -10.50
C THR A 189 4.29 6.19 -11.31
N GLU A 190 4.65 7.03 -12.30
CA GLU A 190 5.91 6.87 -13.06
C GLU A 190 7.10 7.42 -12.29
N GLU A 191 6.91 8.62 -11.75
CA GLU A 191 7.88 9.33 -10.96
C GLU A 191 7.16 10.25 -9.98
N VAL A 192 7.88 10.65 -8.96
CA VAL A 192 7.50 11.73 -8.05
C VAL A 192 8.69 12.67 -8.00
N GLU A 193 8.48 13.89 -8.49
CA GLU A 193 9.47 14.95 -8.43
C GLU A 193 9.33 15.67 -7.09
N MET A 194 10.44 15.72 -6.34
CA MET A 194 10.56 16.50 -5.11
C MET A 194 11.37 17.75 -5.43
N ILE A 195 10.87 18.89 -5.01
CA ILE A 195 11.48 20.20 -5.27
C ILE A 195 12.10 20.68 -3.96
N ASP A 196 13.35 21.13 -3.99
CA ASP A 196 13.96 21.79 -2.84
C ASP A 196 13.79 23.32 -2.95
N PRO A 197 12.86 23.93 -2.20
CA PRO A 197 12.67 25.38 -2.23
C PRO A 197 13.86 26.15 -1.64
N ALA A 198 14.68 25.53 -0.79
CA ALA A 198 15.82 26.18 -0.13
C ALA A 198 17.05 26.28 -1.04
N SER A 199 17.11 25.50 -2.12
CA SER A 199 18.19 25.52 -3.10
C SER A 199 18.34 26.86 -3.85
N CYS A 200 17.30 27.71 -3.82
CA CYS A 200 17.21 28.88 -4.67
C CYS A 200 17.05 30.19 -3.88
N ASP A 201 18.07 31.05 -3.97
CA ASP A 201 18.07 32.40 -3.40
C ASP A 201 17.74 33.45 -4.47
N PHE A 202 16.45 33.78 -4.59
CA PHE A 202 15.94 34.78 -5.53
C PHE A 202 16.46 36.20 -5.28
N GLU A 203 16.99 36.49 -4.08
CA GLU A 203 17.56 37.82 -3.78
C GLU A 203 18.95 37.97 -4.42
N ARG A 204 19.67 36.86 -4.58
CA ARG A 204 21.07 36.87 -5.03
C ARG A 204 21.25 36.56 -6.51
N VAL A 205 20.40 35.70 -7.08
CA VAL A 205 20.52 35.27 -8.48
C VAL A 205 19.16 35.40 -9.19
N PRO A 206 18.98 36.39 -10.09
CA PRO A 206 17.82 36.41 -10.96
C PRO A 206 17.86 35.19 -11.89
N ASP A 207 16.69 34.55 -12.10
CA ASP A 207 16.51 33.31 -12.88
C ASP A 207 17.10 32.03 -12.26
N CYS A 208 17.15 31.97 -10.92
CA CYS A 208 17.51 30.76 -10.21
C CYS A 208 16.40 29.68 -10.34
N ALA A 209 16.82 28.44 -10.61
CA ALA A 209 15.94 27.27 -10.72
C ALA A 209 16.09 26.39 -9.47
N PHE A 210 14.98 25.83 -8.99
CA PHE A 210 15.00 24.90 -7.88
C PHE A 210 15.70 23.60 -8.27
N ASP A 211 16.49 23.05 -7.34
CA ASP A 211 17.03 21.71 -7.47
C ASP A 211 15.91 20.67 -7.31
N THR A 212 15.88 19.67 -8.18
CA THR A 212 14.82 18.66 -8.19
C THR A 212 15.40 17.25 -8.10
N LEU A 213 14.75 16.44 -7.27
CA LEU A 213 15.08 15.04 -7.08
C LEU A 213 13.91 14.19 -7.54
N THR A 214 14.14 13.40 -8.59
CA THR A 214 13.10 12.52 -9.16
C THR A 214 13.19 11.12 -8.57
N LEU A 215 12.18 10.71 -7.82
CA LEU A 215 12.05 9.33 -7.35
C LEU A 215 11.37 8.49 -8.43
N THR A 216 12.16 7.65 -9.09
CA THR A 216 11.66 6.80 -10.17
C THR A 216 10.97 5.54 -9.65
N ARG A 217 9.98 5.04 -10.40
CA ARG A 217 9.29 3.79 -10.08
C ARG A 217 10.22 2.58 -9.81
N PRO A 218 11.27 2.30 -10.60
CA PRO A 218 12.15 1.16 -10.32
C PRO A 218 12.89 1.29 -8.98
N MET A 219 13.30 2.51 -8.61
CA MET A 219 13.91 2.77 -7.31
C MET A 219 12.91 2.44 -6.18
N ALA A 220 11.70 2.97 -6.28
CA ALA A 220 10.66 2.70 -5.28
C ALA A 220 10.30 1.23 -5.16
N GLY A 221 10.10 0.55 -6.31
CA GLY A 221 9.82 -0.88 -6.35
C GLY A 221 10.94 -1.72 -5.74
N SER A 222 12.19 -1.37 -6.04
CA SER A 222 13.35 -2.08 -5.48
C SER A 222 13.47 -1.92 -3.96
N ALA A 223 13.20 -0.71 -3.43
CA ALA A 223 13.22 -0.45 -2.00
C ALA A 223 12.12 -1.23 -1.26
N ILE A 224 10.89 -1.21 -1.78
CA ILE A 224 9.75 -1.96 -1.22
C ILE A 224 10.03 -3.46 -1.26
N ALA A 225 10.55 -3.98 -2.38
CA ALA A 225 10.91 -5.38 -2.52
C ALA A 225 12.03 -5.77 -1.55
N ALA A 226 13.08 -4.97 -1.44
CA ALA A 226 14.21 -5.21 -0.54
C ALA A 226 13.75 -5.24 0.92
N LEU A 227 12.93 -4.28 1.35
CA LEU A 227 12.35 -4.25 2.69
C LEU A 227 11.50 -5.51 2.97
N THR A 228 10.66 -5.89 2.01
CA THR A 228 9.79 -7.08 2.14
C THR A 228 10.63 -8.36 2.27
N ILE A 229 11.63 -8.53 1.39
CA ILE A 229 12.54 -9.68 1.42
C ILE A 229 13.32 -9.72 2.73
N MET A 230 13.80 -8.57 3.21
CA MET A 230 14.52 -8.48 4.47
C MET A 230 13.65 -8.95 5.64
N VAL A 231 12.42 -8.42 5.77
CA VAL A 231 11.53 -8.77 6.88
C VAL A 231 11.11 -10.25 6.83
N VAL A 232 10.71 -10.74 5.65
CA VAL A 232 10.31 -12.14 5.48
C VAL A 232 11.51 -13.07 5.68
N GLY A 233 12.68 -12.70 5.15
CA GLY A 233 13.92 -13.47 5.28
C GLY A 233 14.35 -13.63 6.74
N VAL A 234 14.26 -12.56 7.53
CA VAL A 234 14.51 -12.62 8.99
C VAL A 234 13.52 -13.55 9.68
N ALA A 235 12.23 -13.52 9.30
CA ALA A 235 11.22 -14.42 9.86
C ALA A 235 11.48 -15.90 9.50
N VAL A 236 11.83 -16.19 8.25
CA VAL A 236 12.20 -17.54 7.80
C VAL A 236 13.44 -18.04 8.53
N TRP A 237 14.48 -17.21 8.63
CA TRP A 237 15.70 -17.55 9.36
C TRP A 237 15.42 -17.86 10.83
N ALA A 238 14.59 -17.05 11.49
CA ALA A 238 14.18 -17.29 12.87
C ALA A 238 13.36 -18.58 13.03
N ALA A 239 12.51 -18.92 12.05
CA ALA A 239 11.78 -20.19 12.05
C ALA A 239 12.72 -21.39 11.86
N HIS A 240 13.71 -21.27 10.99
CA HIS A 240 14.69 -22.33 10.76
C HIS A 240 15.50 -22.64 12.03
N ARG A 241 16.01 -21.59 12.70
CA ARG A 241 16.80 -21.75 13.93
C ARG A 241 16.07 -22.52 15.03
N ARG A 242 14.76 -22.34 15.16
CA ARG A 242 13.94 -23.04 16.18
C ARG A 242 13.70 -24.51 15.85
N ALA A 243 13.87 -24.92 14.60
CA ALA A 243 13.72 -26.32 14.21
C ALA A 243 14.97 -27.15 14.52
N ASP A 244 16.12 -26.48 14.69
CA ASP A 244 17.39 -27.12 15.02
C ASP A 244 17.61 -27.28 16.54
N ASP A 245 16.85 -26.54 17.35
CA ASP A 245 16.86 -26.59 18.83
C ASP A 245 15.86 -27.65 19.37
#